data_AF-A0A846Q272-F1
#
_entry.id   AF-A0A846Q272-F1
#
_cell.length_a   1.000
_cell.length_b   1.000
_cell.length_c   1.000
_cell.angle_alpha   90.00
_cell.angle_beta   90.00
_cell.angle_gamma   90.00
#
_symmetry.space_group_name_H-M   'P 1'
#
loop_
_entity.id
_entity.type
_entity.pdbx_description
1 polymer ?
#
loop_
_entity_poly.entity_id
_entity_poly.type
_entity_poly.pdbx_seq_one_letter_code
_entity_poly.pdbx_strand_id
1 'polypeptide(L)'
;MDKKILVLAVFLIIAIGLVIPMAIAKPDRAKKACSDGSDNDGDSYIDYPDDPGCANKNDNSELNPAIECDDGNDNDGDEAIDYNDGGCTGPTDDDETNCGDDVCEGGEDCDTCAADCLQGGQVCCDGIAYMGDCCDNNDCTSPEVCHWHTCGPPDSCSDTDGGFVVTVQGTASGYLNGIPYSNTDFCDFNITTTLIEFYCVGDQCDLNFYDCTMNFTSCSNGACV
;
A
#
# COMPACT_ATOMS: atom_id res chain seq x y z
N MET A 1 -8.38 53.21 58.10
CA MET A 1 -7.36 52.24 57.66
C MET A 1 -7.74 51.77 56.25
N ASP A 2 -7.93 52.68 55.30
CA ASP A 2 -6.95 53.44 54.50
C ASP A 2 -6.71 52.79 53.14
N LYS A 3 -7.64 53.07 52.22
CA LYS A 3 -7.60 52.82 50.77
C LYS A 3 -6.52 53.66 50.06
N LYS A 4 -5.42 54.00 50.72
CA LYS A 4 -4.35 54.88 50.19
C LYS A 4 -3.05 54.15 49.83
N ILE A 5 -2.93 52.85 50.14
CA ILE A 5 -1.68 52.11 49.92
C ILE A 5 -1.65 51.33 48.59
N LEU A 6 -2.80 51.07 47.96
CA LEU A 6 -2.85 50.30 46.70
C LEU A 6 -2.68 51.16 45.41
N VAL A 7 -2.55 52.48 45.53
CA VAL A 7 -2.36 53.37 44.36
C VAL A 7 -0.88 53.62 44.06
N LEU A 8 0.03 53.32 44.99
CA LEU A 8 1.46 53.62 44.84
C LEU A 8 2.26 52.53 44.11
N ALA A 9 1.72 51.31 43.97
CA ALA A 9 2.41 50.21 43.28
C ALA A 9 2.17 50.18 41.76
N VAL A 10 1.20 50.95 41.24
CA VAL A 10 0.84 50.93 39.81
C VAL A 10 1.65 51.94 38.98
N PHE A 11 2.30 52.92 39.61
CA PHE A 11 3.05 53.98 38.89
C PHE A 11 4.54 53.72 38.71
N LEU A 12 5.10 52.60 39.21
CA LEU A 12 6.54 52.32 39.12
C LEU A 12 6.93 51.30 38.03
N ILE A 13 6.03 50.96 37.09
CA ILE A 13 6.34 50.10 35.93
C ILE A 13 6.41 50.92 34.61
N ILE A 14 6.40 52.26 34.67
CA ILE A 14 6.40 53.11 33.47
C ILE A 14 7.81 53.64 33.10
N ALA A 15 8.88 53.28 33.83
CA ALA A 15 10.19 53.93 33.66
C ALA A 15 11.37 53.06 33.21
N ILE A 16 11.16 51.81 32.74
CA ILE A 16 12.24 50.99 32.17
C ILE A 16 11.78 50.31 30.87
N GLY A 17 11.99 51.04 29.76
CA GLY A 17 12.37 50.54 28.44
C GLY A 17 12.00 49.11 28.03
N LEU A 18 10.71 48.80 27.91
CA LEU A 18 10.23 47.69 27.09
C LEU A 18 9.14 48.23 26.16
N VAL A 19 9.58 48.97 25.16
CA VAL A 19 8.89 49.03 23.88
C VAL A 19 8.92 47.63 23.30
N ILE A 20 8.00 46.76 23.71
CA ILE A 20 7.59 45.67 22.82
C ILE A 20 6.95 46.41 21.66
N PRO A 21 7.50 46.39 20.43
CA PRO A 21 6.69 46.75 19.31
C PRO A 21 5.63 45.65 19.27
N MET A 22 4.46 45.92 19.86
CA MET A 22 3.24 45.37 19.28
C MET A 22 3.23 45.97 17.88
N ALA A 23 3.84 45.23 16.95
CA ALA A 23 3.57 45.38 15.55
C ALA A 23 2.06 45.28 15.47
N ILE A 24 1.41 46.43 15.30
CA ILE A 24 0.10 46.48 14.68
C ILE A 24 0.39 45.84 13.33
N ALA A 25 0.14 44.53 13.19
CA ALA A 25 0.12 43.89 11.91
C ALA A 25 -0.74 44.80 11.04
N LYS A 26 -0.17 45.32 9.95
CA LYS A 26 -0.96 45.94 8.89
C LYS A 26 -2.15 45.00 8.66
N PRO A 27 -3.38 45.49 8.40
CA PRO A 27 -4.38 44.62 7.83
C PRO A 27 -3.72 44.07 6.57
N ASP A 28 -3.31 42.79 6.64
CA ASP A 28 -2.76 42.13 5.49
C ASP A 28 -3.85 42.27 4.46
N ARG A 29 -3.49 42.83 3.31
CA ARG A 29 -4.42 42.91 2.20
C ARG A 29 -4.85 41.47 1.99
N ALA A 30 -6.08 41.11 2.39
CA ALA A 30 -6.55 39.73 2.40
C ALA A 30 -6.12 39.12 1.07
N LYS A 31 -5.09 38.28 1.16
CA LYS A 31 -4.53 37.67 -0.03
C LYS A 31 -5.59 36.71 -0.54
N LYS A 32 -5.56 36.52 -1.84
CA LYS A 32 -6.42 35.57 -2.53
C LYS A 32 -5.95 34.18 -2.16
N ALA A 33 -6.87 33.22 -1.94
CA ALA A 33 -6.60 31.86 -1.46
C ALA A 33 -5.34 31.31 -2.13
N CYS A 34 -5.40 31.22 -3.46
CA CYS A 34 -4.33 30.90 -4.42
C CYS A 34 -3.03 31.75 -4.44
N SER A 35 -2.81 32.61 -3.44
CA SER A 35 -1.57 33.35 -3.25
C SER A 35 -1.22 33.63 -1.78
N ASP A 36 -2.02 33.11 -0.85
CA ASP A 36 -1.93 33.42 0.57
C ASP A 36 -0.90 32.56 1.31
N GLY A 37 -0.49 31.45 0.69
CA GLY A 37 0.52 30.54 1.20
C GLY A 37 -0.01 29.48 2.17
N SER A 38 -1.32 29.25 2.17
CA SER A 38 -1.99 28.26 3.01
C SER A 38 -2.90 27.42 2.12
N ASP A 39 -2.87 26.10 2.32
CA ASP A 39 -3.85 25.15 1.80
C ASP A 39 -5.24 25.44 2.43
N ASN A 40 -6.16 25.99 1.63
CA ASN A 40 -7.47 26.53 2.02
C ASN A 40 -8.60 25.51 1.82
N ASP A 41 -8.44 24.49 0.98
CA ASP A 41 -9.41 23.40 0.76
C ASP A 41 -8.97 22.05 1.33
N GLY A 42 -7.69 21.87 1.63
CA GLY A 42 -7.16 20.74 2.39
C GLY A 42 -6.63 19.59 1.53
N ASP A 43 -6.37 19.82 0.24
CA ASP A 43 -5.91 18.79 -0.71
C ASP A 43 -4.37 18.60 -0.70
N SER A 44 -3.66 19.30 0.20
CA SER A 44 -2.19 19.37 0.33
C SER A 44 -1.46 20.17 -0.75
N TYR A 45 -2.19 20.74 -1.70
CA TYR A 45 -1.72 21.79 -2.58
C TYR A 45 -2.06 23.15 -1.93
N ILE A 46 -1.35 24.22 -2.31
CA ILE A 46 -1.30 25.45 -1.46
C ILE A 46 -1.65 26.73 -2.21
N ASP A 47 -1.12 26.90 -3.42
CA ASP A 47 -1.20 28.16 -4.13
C ASP A 47 -0.92 27.90 -5.61
N TYR A 48 -1.34 28.83 -6.46
CA TYR A 48 -0.90 28.84 -7.87
C TYR A 48 0.64 28.96 -8.00
N PRO A 49 1.28 28.16 -8.86
CA PRO A 49 0.71 27.25 -9.87
C PRO A 49 0.70 25.77 -9.47
N ASP A 50 1.06 25.48 -8.22
CA ASP A 50 1.25 24.11 -7.77
C ASP A 50 -0.11 23.47 -7.44
N ASP A 51 -1.05 24.30 -6.98
CA ASP A 51 -2.45 23.99 -6.74
C ASP A 51 -3.28 23.87 -8.04
N PRO A 52 -3.89 22.70 -8.30
CA PRO A 52 -4.66 22.45 -9.51
C PRO A 52 -5.97 23.24 -9.63
N GLY A 53 -6.66 23.54 -8.53
CA GLY A 53 -7.90 24.30 -8.60
C GLY A 53 -7.70 25.82 -8.60
N CYS A 54 -6.48 26.26 -8.33
CA CYS A 54 -6.04 27.60 -8.69
C CYS A 54 -5.79 27.80 -10.19
N ALA A 55 -6.73 28.41 -10.90
CA ALA A 55 -6.49 28.85 -12.28
C ALA A 55 -5.47 30.02 -12.36
N ASN A 56 -5.43 30.90 -11.34
CA ASN A 56 -4.45 31.96 -11.18
C ASN A 56 -4.35 32.52 -9.75
N LYS A 57 -3.27 33.27 -9.46
CA LYS A 57 -2.99 33.90 -8.15
C LYS A 57 -4.06 34.85 -7.59
N ASN A 58 -5.08 35.24 -8.37
CA ASN A 58 -6.12 36.17 -7.90
C ASN A 58 -7.44 35.48 -7.52
N ASP A 59 -7.50 34.16 -7.62
CA ASP A 59 -8.72 33.38 -7.36
C ASP A 59 -9.04 33.32 -5.86
N ASN A 60 -10.33 33.29 -5.53
CA ASN A 60 -10.79 33.40 -4.14
C ASN A 60 -10.90 32.05 -3.42
N SER A 61 -10.75 30.96 -4.16
CA SER A 61 -10.88 29.56 -3.73
C SER A 61 -9.75 28.79 -4.38
N GLU A 62 -9.31 27.73 -3.71
CA GLU A 62 -8.38 26.72 -4.25
C GLU A 62 -9.15 25.61 -4.98
N LEU A 63 -10.43 25.38 -4.68
CA LEU A 63 -11.33 24.53 -5.49
C LEU A 63 -11.51 24.87 -7.00
N ASN A 64 -11.65 23.82 -7.82
CA ASN A 64 -12.03 23.81 -9.23
C ASN A 64 -13.48 23.32 -9.49
N PRO A 65 -14.44 24.21 -9.77
CA PRO A 65 -15.84 23.83 -10.02
C PRO A 65 -16.14 22.98 -11.27
N ALA A 66 -15.11 22.52 -11.97
CA ALA A 66 -15.21 21.70 -13.18
C ALA A 66 -14.68 20.27 -12.97
N ILE A 67 -14.22 19.95 -11.77
CA ILE A 67 -13.57 18.69 -11.40
C ILE A 67 -14.32 18.19 -10.17
N GLU A 68 -14.96 17.02 -10.27
CA GLU A 68 -15.85 16.53 -9.19
C GLU A 68 -15.07 16.32 -7.89
N CYS A 69 -13.84 15.81 -7.96
CA CYS A 69 -12.95 15.64 -6.82
C CYS A 69 -12.33 16.93 -6.25
N ASP A 70 -12.78 18.11 -6.67
CA ASP A 70 -12.26 19.42 -6.24
C ASP A 70 -13.30 20.56 -6.38
N ASP A 71 -14.61 20.25 -6.44
CA ASP A 71 -15.66 21.27 -6.65
C ASP A 71 -16.41 21.69 -5.37
N GLY A 72 -16.10 21.07 -4.23
CA GLY A 72 -16.69 21.35 -2.93
C GLY A 72 -18.03 20.65 -2.68
N ASN A 73 -18.44 19.71 -3.53
CA ASN A 73 -19.71 19.00 -3.42
C ASN A 73 -19.48 17.49 -3.33
N ASP A 74 -20.54 16.79 -2.89
CA ASP A 74 -20.66 15.33 -2.90
C ASP A 74 -21.46 14.97 -4.14
N ASN A 75 -20.76 14.65 -5.24
CA ASN A 75 -21.35 14.46 -6.57
C ASN A 75 -21.91 13.06 -6.77
N ASP A 76 -21.46 12.07 -5.98
CA ASP A 76 -21.91 10.67 -6.07
C ASP A 76 -22.94 10.28 -4.97
N GLY A 77 -23.03 11.07 -3.90
CA GLY A 77 -24.01 10.96 -2.82
C GLY A 77 -23.63 9.99 -1.68
N ASP A 78 -22.35 9.67 -1.49
CA ASP A 78 -21.88 8.71 -0.48
C ASP A 78 -21.48 9.34 0.89
N GLU A 79 -21.60 10.68 1.01
CA GLU A 79 -21.23 11.53 2.15
C GLU A 79 -19.73 11.88 2.27
N ALA A 80 -18.85 11.38 1.39
CA ALA A 80 -17.52 11.91 1.17
C ALA A 80 -17.54 13.04 0.12
N ILE A 81 -16.45 13.83 0.11
CA ILE A 81 -16.37 15.09 -0.64
C ILE A 81 -14.93 15.28 -1.11
N ASP A 82 -14.79 15.60 -2.40
CA ASP A 82 -13.55 16.03 -3.08
C ASP A 82 -12.40 15.03 -2.87
N TYR A 83 -11.15 15.50 -2.76
CA TYR A 83 -9.96 14.68 -2.57
C TYR A 83 -10.01 13.69 -1.37
N ASN A 84 -10.92 13.88 -0.40
CA ASN A 84 -11.08 12.93 0.70
C ASN A 84 -12.08 11.80 0.38
N ASP A 85 -12.70 11.82 -0.80
CA ASP A 85 -13.51 10.75 -1.33
C ASP A 85 -12.67 9.54 -1.75
N GLY A 86 -13.23 8.35 -1.58
CA GLY A 86 -12.63 7.09 -2.00
C GLY A 86 -12.62 6.90 -3.51
N GLY A 87 -13.57 7.53 -4.24
CA GLY A 87 -13.64 7.57 -5.70
C GLY A 87 -12.74 8.61 -6.35
N CYS A 88 -11.87 9.27 -5.59
CA CYS A 88 -10.95 10.29 -6.10
C CYS A 88 -9.50 9.82 -6.04
N THR A 89 -8.84 9.66 -7.20
CA THR A 89 -7.40 9.36 -7.23
C THR A 89 -6.52 10.59 -6.96
N GLY A 90 -7.09 11.79 -7.05
CA GLY A 90 -6.44 13.07 -6.77
C GLY A 90 -7.32 14.29 -7.07
N PRO A 91 -6.89 15.51 -6.73
CA PRO A 91 -7.68 16.75 -6.92
C PRO A 91 -7.81 17.20 -8.40
N THR A 92 -7.32 16.40 -9.34
CA THR A 92 -7.52 16.64 -10.78
C THR A 92 -8.41 15.59 -11.43
N ASP A 93 -8.93 14.67 -10.63
CA ASP A 93 -9.79 13.59 -11.07
C ASP A 93 -11.21 14.10 -11.30
N ASP A 94 -11.78 13.87 -12.48
CA ASP A 94 -13.04 14.47 -12.90
C ASP A 94 -14.27 13.60 -12.62
N ASP A 95 -14.10 12.51 -11.89
CA ASP A 95 -15.14 11.60 -11.44
C ASP A 95 -14.96 11.33 -9.94
N GLU A 96 -15.97 11.62 -9.13
CA GLU A 96 -16.00 11.31 -7.69
C GLU A 96 -16.74 9.98 -7.43
N THR A 97 -17.27 9.35 -8.48
CA THR A 97 -18.11 8.18 -8.30
C THR A 97 -17.29 6.99 -7.83
N ASN A 98 -17.59 6.48 -6.62
CA ASN A 98 -17.01 5.24 -6.13
C ASN A 98 -17.30 4.02 -7.04
N CYS A 99 -18.30 4.10 -7.92
CA CYS A 99 -18.76 3.02 -8.79
C CYS A 99 -19.41 3.48 -10.11
N GLY A 100 -19.07 2.88 -11.25
CA GLY A 100 -19.80 2.97 -12.51
C GLY A 100 -19.08 3.74 -13.61
N ASP A 101 -17.79 4.00 -13.45
CA ASP A 101 -16.91 4.72 -14.37
C ASP A 101 -15.98 3.78 -15.18
N ASP A 102 -16.09 2.46 -14.97
CA ASP A 102 -15.22 1.42 -15.54
C ASP A 102 -13.74 1.50 -15.05
N VAL A 103 -13.45 2.27 -14.00
CA VAL A 103 -12.19 2.28 -13.27
C VAL A 103 -12.37 1.41 -12.00
N CYS A 104 -11.26 0.93 -11.45
CA CYS A 104 -11.26 0.05 -10.28
C CYS A 104 -10.37 0.73 -9.26
N GLU A 105 -10.98 1.32 -8.24
CA GLU A 105 -10.31 2.12 -7.23
C GLU A 105 -10.18 1.40 -5.89
N GLY A 106 -9.34 1.94 -5.02
CA GLY A 106 -8.98 1.31 -3.76
C GLY A 106 -10.07 1.49 -2.70
N GLY A 107 -10.99 0.54 -2.59
CA GLY A 107 -12.13 0.62 -1.66
C GLY A 107 -13.39 -0.06 -2.19
N GLU A 108 -13.41 -0.35 -3.49
CA GLU A 108 -14.51 -1.02 -4.16
C GLU A 108 -14.53 -2.54 -3.90
N ASP A 109 -15.68 -3.06 -3.49
CA ASP A 109 -15.97 -4.50 -3.44
C ASP A 109 -17.19 -4.84 -4.30
N CYS A 110 -17.38 -6.10 -4.74
CA CYS A 110 -18.54 -6.49 -5.54
C CYS A 110 -19.91 -6.31 -4.85
N ASP A 111 -19.94 -6.22 -3.52
CA ASP A 111 -21.16 -6.06 -2.73
C ASP A 111 -21.58 -4.57 -2.64
N THR A 112 -20.63 -3.63 -2.66
CA THR A 112 -20.83 -2.17 -2.71
C THR A 112 -20.80 -1.64 -4.15
N CYS A 113 -20.10 -2.32 -5.06
CA CYS A 113 -19.67 -1.82 -6.35
C CYS A 113 -19.77 -2.85 -7.49
N ALA A 114 -20.97 -3.42 -7.68
CA ALA A 114 -21.22 -4.45 -8.69
C ALA A 114 -21.18 -3.96 -10.15
N ALA A 115 -21.04 -2.64 -10.39
CA ALA A 115 -21.07 -2.04 -11.72
C ALA A 115 -19.71 -2.13 -12.44
N ASP A 116 -18.60 -1.92 -11.72
CA ASP A 116 -17.23 -1.93 -12.26
C ASP A 116 -16.59 -3.33 -12.24
N CYS A 117 -17.11 -4.20 -11.36
CA CYS A 117 -16.73 -5.60 -11.36
C CYS A 117 -17.43 -6.39 -12.47
N LEU A 118 -16.64 -6.78 -13.48
CA LEU A 118 -17.05 -7.51 -14.71
C LEU A 118 -17.84 -8.83 -14.47
N GLN A 119 -17.89 -9.35 -13.24
CA GLN A 119 -18.62 -10.54 -12.78
C GLN A 119 -18.87 -10.47 -11.24
N GLY A 120 -19.96 -11.07 -10.75
CA GLY A 120 -20.20 -11.19 -9.30
C GLY A 120 -19.17 -12.08 -8.59
N GLY A 121 -18.66 -11.60 -7.45
CA GLY A 121 -17.63 -12.27 -6.64
C GLY A 121 -16.20 -11.80 -6.90
N GLN A 122 -16.04 -10.62 -7.51
CA GLN A 122 -14.77 -9.94 -7.70
C GLN A 122 -14.53 -8.85 -6.64
N VAL A 123 -13.27 -8.50 -6.42
CA VAL A 123 -12.86 -7.40 -5.53
C VAL A 123 -11.74 -6.60 -6.18
N CYS A 124 -11.71 -5.29 -5.95
CA CYS A 124 -10.65 -4.40 -6.42
C CYS A 124 -9.51 -4.37 -5.40
N CYS A 125 -8.34 -4.89 -5.78
CA CYS A 125 -7.13 -4.80 -4.96
C CYS A 125 -6.05 -4.07 -5.75
N ASP A 126 -5.54 -2.95 -5.23
CA ASP A 126 -4.49 -2.13 -5.86
C ASP A 126 -4.80 -1.75 -7.33
N GLY A 127 -6.07 -1.48 -7.63
CA GLY A 127 -6.54 -1.09 -8.97
C GLY A 127 -6.67 -2.24 -9.98
N ILE A 128 -6.72 -3.49 -9.52
CA ILE A 128 -6.93 -4.67 -10.35
C ILE A 128 -8.07 -5.50 -9.77
N ALA A 129 -9.01 -5.92 -10.62
CA ALA A 129 -10.10 -6.82 -10.22
C ALA A 129 -9.63 -8.28 -10.08
N TYR A 130 -9.84 -8.87 -8.90
CA TYR A 130 -9.54 -10.28 -8.58
C TYR A 130 -10.81 -11.08 -8.31
N MET A 131 -10.75 -12.41 -8.35
CA MET A 131 -11.84 -13.27 -7.86
C MET A 131 -11.55 -13.65 -6.39
N GLY A 132 -12.39 -13.26 -5.44
CA GLY A 132 -12.18 -13.55 -4.02
C GLY A 132 -12.27 -12.30 -3.13
N ASP A 133 -11.51 -12.27 -2.03
CA ASP A 133 -11.34 -11.11 -1.14
C ASP A 133 -9.91 -10.57 -1.27
N CYS A 134 -9.69 -9.29 -1.01
CA CYS A 134 -8.35 -8.73 -0.84
C CYS A 134 -7.79 -9.19 0.51
N CYS A 135 -7.38 -10.46 0.62
CA CYS A 135 -6.96 -10.96 1.92
C CYS A 135 -5.73 -10.24 2.46
N ASP A 136 -5.70 -10.06 3.77
CA ASP A 136 -4.49 -9.98 4.57
C ASP A 136 -4.32 -11.27 5.41
N ASN A 137 -3.26 -11.35 6.22
CA ASN A 137 -3.03 -12.52 7.08
C ASN A 137 -4.03 -12.65 8.24
N ASN A 138 -4.75 -11.59 8.61
CA ASN A 138 -5.76 -11.59 9.65
C ASN A 138 -7.11 -12.11 9.13
N ASP A 139 -7.35 -12.05 7.83
CA ASP A 139 -8.54 -12.60 7.17
C ASP A 139 -8.50 -14.13 7.04
N CYS A 140 -7.30 -14.71 7.08
CA CYS A 140 -7.12 -16.15 6.90
C CYS A 140 -7.33 -16.95 8.20
N THR A 141 -7.93 -18.14 8.05
CA THR A 141 -8.09 -19.05 9.18
C THR A 141 -6.78 -19.76 9.49
N SER A 142 -6.30 -19.66 10.74
CA SER A 142 -5.06 -20.35 11.13
C SER A 142 -5.16 -21.87 10.84
N PRO A 143 -4.20 -22.46 10.09
CA PRO A 143 -2.83 -21.97 9.83
C PRO A 143 -2.60 -21.30 8.46
N GLU A 144 -3.65 -21.01 7.69
CA GLU A 144 -3.54 -20.37 6.38
C GLU A 144 -2.96 -18.96 6.49
N VAL A 145 -2.25 -18.55 5.45
CA VAL A 145 -1.73 -17.19 5.28
C VAL A 145 -2.07 -16.70 3.88
N CYS A 146 -2.14 -15.39 3.71
CA CYS A 146 -2.51 -14.80 2.44
C CYS A 146 -1.34 -14.91 1.45
N HIS A 147 -1.61 -15.53 0.30
CA HIS A 147 -0.69 -15.57 -0.84
C HIS A 147 -1.43 -15.05 -2.06
N TRP A 148 -0.93 -13.96 -2.64
CA TRP A 148 -1.51 -13.32 -3.83
C TRP A 148 -3.03 -13.16 -3.74
N HIS A 149 -3.50 -12.57 -2.64
CA HIS A 149 -4.91 -12.25 -2.42
C HIS A 149 -5.83 -13.48 -2.27
N THR A 150 -5.26 -14.66 -1.97
CA THR A 150 -6.03 -15.83 -1.56
C THR A 150 -5.45 -16.47 -0.30
N CYS A 151 -6.32 -16.91 0.61
CA CYS A 151 -5.89 -17.68 1.78
C CYS A 151 -5.47 -19.10 1.34
N GLY A 152 -4.27 -19.50 1.75
CA GLY A 152 -3.73 -20.81 1.43
C GLY A 152 -2.73 -21.30 2.48
N PRO A 153 -2.32 -22.57 2.39
CA PRO A 153 -1.32 -23.13 3.28
C PRO A 153 0.00 -22.35 3.17
N PRO A 154 0.73 -22.13 4.29
CA PRO A 154 2.01 -21.46 4.27
C PRO A 154 3.04 -22.23 3.46
N ASP A 155 4.03 -21.49 2.94
CA ASP A 155 5.23 -22.07 2.35
C ASP A 155 5.80 -23.15 3.27
N SER A 156 6.09 -24.30 2.69
CA SER A 156 6.59 -25.47 3.42
C SER A 156 7.39 -26.37 2.51
N CYS A 157 8.33 -27.10 3.10
CA CYS A 157 9.12 -28.10 2.43
C CYS A 157 9.37 -29.28 3.37
N SER A 158 9.13 -30.49 2.89
CA SER A 158 9.50 -31.74 3.54
C SER A 158 10.28 -32.59 2.56
N ASP A 159 11.37 -33.15 3.06
CA ASP A 159 12.32 -33.95 2.29
C ASP A 159 12.40 -35.38 2.84
N THR A 160 12.34 -36.38 1.96
CA THR A 160 12.24 -37.78 2.40
C THR A 160 13.56 -38.40 2.84
N ASP A 161 14.70 -37.89 2.39
CA ASP A 161 16.04 -38.35 2.76
C ASP A 161 16.80 -37.36 3.65
N GLY A 162 16.26 -36.16 3.86
CA GLY A 162 16.62 -35.26 4.93
C GLY A 162 17.67 -34.21 4.55
N GLY A 163 17.58 -33.67 3.34
CA GLY A 163 18.42 -32.60 2.83
C GLY A 163 19.25 -33.08 1.65
N PHE A 164 20.43 -32.50 1.46
CA PHE A 164 21.32 -32.89 0.38
C PHE A 164 21.99 -34.25 0.64
N VAL A 165 21.37 -35.35 0.18
CA VAL A 165 21.77 -36.75 0.40
C VAL A 165 21.85 -37.51 -0.94
N VAL A 166 22.97 -37.30 -1.63
CA VAL A 166 23.25 -37.85 -2.98
C VAL A 166 23.30 -39.38 -3.14
N THR A 167 23.08 -40.15 -2.07
CA THR A 167 23.18 -41.63 -2.07
C THR A 167 21.85 -42.35 -1.94
N VAL A 168 20.77 -41.60 -1.74
CA VAL A 168 19.40 -42.10 -1.60
C VAL A 168 18.55 -41.31 -2.57
N GLN A 169 17.53 -41.94 -3.15
CA GLN A 169 16.55 -41.17 -3.93
C GLN A 169 15.58 -40.51 -2.96
N GLY A 170 15.66 -39.20 -2.87
CA GLY A 170 14.81 -38.31 -2.10
C GLY A 170 13.67 -37.71 -2.90
N THR A 171 12.83 -36.93 -2.20
CA THR A 171 11.72 -36.18 -2.76
C THR A 171 11.41 -35.00 -1.84
N ALA A 172 11.66 -33.79 -2.35
CA ALA A 172 11.27 -32.55 -1.70
C ALA A 172 9.85 -32.16 -2.14
N SER A 173 8.94 -32.01 -1.17
CA SER A 173 7.52 -31.70 -1.42
C SER A 173 6.96 -30.74 -0.38
N GLY A 174 5.94 -29.97 -0.77
CA GLY A 174 5.31 -29.00 0.12
C GLY A 174 4.47 -27.98 -0.64
N TYR A 175 4.42 -26.75 -0.13
CA TYR A 175 3.68 -25.64 -0.72
C TYR A 175 4.60 -24.46 -0.99
N LEU A 176 4.40 -23.80 -2.12
CA LEU A 176 5.04 -22.53 -2.47
C LEU A 176 3.97 -21.58 -3.00
N ASN A 177 3.76 -20.45 -2.33
CA ASN A 177 2.69 -19.50 -2.60
C ASN A 177 1.31 -20.16 -2.64
N GLY A 178 1.03 -21.08 -1.70
CA GLY A 178 -0.20 -21.87 -1.67
C GLY A 178 -0.31 -22.98 -2.75
N ILE A 179 0.65 -23.09 -3.67
CA ILE A 179 0.65 -24.11 -4.73
C ILE A 179 1.43 -25.36 -4.27
N PRO A 180 0.84 -26.56 -4.31
CA PRO A 180 1.53 -27.78 -3.94
C PRO A 180 2.58 -28.19 -4.98
N TYR A 181 3.74 -28.66 -4.53
CA TYR A 181 4.79 -29.22 -5.38
C TYR A 181 5.33 -30.54 -4.81
N SER A 182 5.96 -31.33 -5.68
CA SER A 182 6.65 -32.57 -5.32
C SER A 182 7.72 -32.88 -6.36
N ASN A 183 9.00 -32.77 -5.97
CA ASN A 183 10.15 -32.98 -6.85
C ASN A 183 10.99 -34.14 -6.32
N THR A 184 11.12 -35.18 -7.13
CA THR A 184 11.91 -36.39 -6.82
C THR A 184 13.26 -36.31 -7.49
N ASP A 185 14.31 -36.77 -6.81
CA ASP A 185 15.65 -36.79 -7.38
C ASP A 185 15.72 -37.67 -8.62
N PHE A 186 16.49 -37.20 -9.59
CA PHE A 186 16.65 -37.91 -10.86
C PHE A 186 18.02 -37.69 -11.48
N CYS A 187 18.42 -38.67 -12.29
CA CYS A 187 19.64 -38.57 -13.08
C CYS A 187 19.36 -37.80 -14.36
N ASP A 188 20.24 -36.87 -14.72
CA ASP A 188 20.16 -36.15 -15.98
C ASP A 188 20.21 -37.14 -17.16
N PHE A 189 19.24 -37.05 -18.06
CA PHE A 189 19.13 -37.91 -19.24
C PHE A 189 20.23 -37.68 -20.28
N ASN A 190 20.85 -36.49 -20.30
CA ASN A 190 21.94 -36.14 -21.21
C ASN A 190 23.31 -36.48 -20.61
N ILE A 191 23.41 -36.50 -19.29
CA ILE A 191 24.66 -36.73 -18.56
C ILE A 191 24.39 -37.74 -17.44
N THR A 192 24.58 -39.04 -17.73
CA THR A 192 24.25 -40.14 -16.80
C THR A 192 25.10 -40.18 -15.52
N THR A 193 26.01 -39.22 -15.35
CA THR A 193 26.81 -39.02 -14.15
C THR A 193 26.31 -37.87 -13.28
N THR A 194 25.38 -37.06 -13.77
CA THR A 194 24.83 -35.92 -13.04
C THR A 194 23.56 -36.31 -12.33
N LEU A 195 23.54 -36.12 -11.01
CA LEU A 195 22.37 -36.18 -10.17
C LEU A 195 21.76 -34.77 -10.04
N ILE A 196 20.47 -34.67 -10.26
CA ILE A 196 19.67 -33.48 -9.92
C ILE A 196 18.99 -33.80 -8.60
N GLU A 197 19.50 -33.17 -7.55
CA GLU A 197 19.03 -33.30 -6.18
C GLU A 197 18.04 -32.18 -5.86
N PHE A 198 16.85 -32.54 -5.39
CA PHE A 198 15.91 -31.61 -4.77
C PHE A 198 15.92 -31.80 -3.27
N TYR A 199 16.15 -30.73 -2.53
CA TYR A 199 16.27 -30.79 -1.09
C TYR A 199 15.64 -29.56 -0.42
N CYS A 200 15.26 -29.70 0.85
CA CYS A 200 14.68 -28.59 1.60
C CYS A 200 15.73 -27.72 2.29
N VAL A 201 15.58 -26.40 2.20
CA VAL A 201 16.32 -25.39 2.97
C VAL A 201 15.32 -24.53 3.74
N GLY A 202 15.06 -24.89 5.00
CA GLY A 202 13.93 -24.34 5.74
C GLY A 202 12.62 -24.76 5.06
N ASP A 203 11.76 -23.78 4.75
CA ASP A 203 10.46 -23.99 4.12
C ASP A 203 10.50 -23.96 2.59
N GLN A 204 11.68 -23.82 1.97
CA GLN A 204 11.84 -23.75 0.52
C GLN A 204 12.51 -25.01 -0.04
N CYS A 205 12.07 -25.43 -1.23
CA CYS A 205 12.74 -26.44 -2.04
C CYS A 205 13.85 -25.78 -2.86
N ASP A 206 15.07 -26.30 -2.74
CA ASP A 206 16.23 -25.90 -3.51
C ASP A 206 16.67 -27.06 -4.44
N LEU A 207 17.56 -26.78 -5.39
CA LEU A 207 18.04 -27.75 -6.36
C LEU A 207 19.56 -27.69 -6.53
N ASN A 208 20.20 -28.85 -6.67
CA ASN A 208 21.64 -28.93 -6.93
C ASN A 208 21.96 -29.92 -8.05
N PHE A 209 23.02 -29.62 -8.80
CA PHE A 209 23.58 -30.51 -9.81
C PHE A 209 24.87 -31.10 -9.27
N TYR A 210 24.82 -32.39 -8.89
CA TYR A 210 25.96 -33.08 -8.34
C TYR A 210 26.58 -34.05 -9.36
N ASP A 211 27.88 -33.93 -9.59
CA ASP A 211 28.63 -34.90 -10.41
C ASP A 211 29.00 -36.12 -9.57
N CYS A 212 28.33 -37.25 -9.80
CA CYS A 212 28.57 -38.49 -9.10
C CYS A 212 30.01 -39.00 -9.29
N THR A 213 30.71 -38.66 -10.38
CA THR A 213 32.08 -39.16 -10.62
C THR A 213 33.12 -38.64 -9.64
N MET A 214 32.79 -37.62 -8.84
CA MET A 214 33.69 -37.11 -7.81
C MET A 214 34.01 -38.15 -6.72
N ASN A 215 33.02 -38.97 -6.34
CA ASN A 215 33.15 -39.95 -5.24
C ASN A 215 32.47 -41.30 -5.53
N PHE A 216 31.73 -41.42 -6.62
CA PHE A 216 30.95 -42.57 -7.04
C PHE A 216 31.24 -42.93 -8.50
N THR A 217 30.52 -43.90 -9.06
CA THR A 217 30.75 -44.41 -10.41
C THR A 217 29.80 -43.80 -11.43
N SER A 218 28.53 -43.62 -11.05
CA SER A 218 27.47 -43.13 -11.94
C SER A 218 26.26 -42.64 -11.14
N CYS A 219 25.33 -41.96 -11.80
CA CYS A 219 23.98 -41.77 -11.28
C CYS A 219 23.06 -42.91 -11.76
N SER A 220 22.30 -43.50 -10.84
CA SER A 220 21.28 -44.49 -11.16
C SER A 220 20.06 -44.35 -10.24
N ASN A 221 18.86 -44.38 -10.82
CA ASN A 221 17.59 -44.27 -10.08
C ASN A 221 17.52 -43.05 -9.13
N GLY A 222 18.05 -41.89 -9.54
CA GLY A 222 18.02 -40.69 -8.72
C GLY A 222 18.94 -40.74 -7.51
N ALA A 223 20.02 -41.51 -7.57
CA ALA A 223 21.07 -41.53 -6.54
C ALA A 223 22.44 -41.84 -7.17
N CYS A 224 23.52 -41.40 -6.54
CA CYS A 224 24.88 -41.78 -6.90
C CYS A 224 25.22 -43.19 -6.38
N VAL A 225 25.82 -44.02 -7.25
CA VAL A 225 26.20 -45.42 -6.98
C VAL A 225 27.63 -45.76 -7.38
#